data_AF-A0AAV2PNM4-F1
#
_entry.id   AF-A0AAV2PNM4-F1
#
_cell.length_a   1.000
_cell.length_b   1.000
_cell.length_c   1.000
_cell.angle_alpha   90.00
_cell.angle_beta   90.00
_cell.angle_gamma   90.00
#
_symmetry.space_group_name_H-M   'P 1'
#
loop_
_entity.id
_entity.type
_entity.pdbx_description
1 polymer ?
#
loop_
_entity_poly.entity_id
_entity_poly.type
_entity_poly.pdbx_seq_one_letter_code
_entity_poly.pdbx_strand_id
1 'polypeptide(L)'
;VNKTNWKTYAEAAVTNAFYNRITNSIQLPAGILQGIFFDAERPMYLNYGAIGFIIGHEITHGFDDAGRKFDIDGNMRDWWDRKTNLNFLKRAICMIKQY
;
A
#
# COMPACT_ATOMS: atom_id res chain seq x y z
N VAL A 1 12.27 -10.26 10.32
CA VAL A 1 11.15 -9.67 11.09
C VAL A 1 10.13 -10.74 11.42
N ASN A 2 9.60 -10.80 12.65
CA ASN A 2 8.53 -11.74 12.99
C ASN A 2 7.18 -11.19 12.50
N LYS A 3 6.65 -11.74 11.40
CA LYS A 3 5.40 -11.27 10.76
C LYS A 3 4.12 -11.66 11.52
N THR A 4 4.20 -12.48 12.57
CA THR A 4 3.04 -12.92 13.37
C THR A 4 2.96 -12.26 14.76
N ASN A 5 3.80 -11.24 15.01
CA ASN A 5 3.82 -10.56 16.31
C ASN A 5 2.55 -9.72 16.53
N TRP A 6 1.64 -10.23 17.36
CA TRP A 6 0.37 -9.56 17.66
C TRP A 6 0.53 -8.15 18.24
N LYS A 7 1.61 -7.82 18.97
CA LYS A 7 1.84 -6.46 19.49
C LYS A 7 2.14 -5.46 18.38
N THR A 8 2.81 -5.91 17.32
CA THR A 8 3.17 -5.09 16.14
C THR A 8 1.97 -4.86 15.22
N TYR A 9 0.98 -5.76 15.23
CA TYR A 9 -0.23 -5.69 14.40
C TYR A 9 -1.51 -5.52 15.25
N ALA A 10 -1.39 -4.97 16.46
CA ALA A 10 -2.49 -4.89 17.44
C ALA A 10 -3.55 -3.82 17.13
N GLU A 11 -3.33 -2.99 16.11
CA GLU A 11 -4.12 -1.79 15.81
C GLU A 11 -5.47 -2.07 15.13
N ALA A 12 -6.15 -3.14 15.53
CA ALA A 12 -7.39 -3.61 14.88
C ALA A 12 -8.52 -2.58 14.89
N ALA A 13 -8.56 -1.66 15.88
CA ALA A 13 -9.60 -0.64 16.01
C ALA A 13 -9.33 0.65 15.20
N VAL A 14 -8.21 0.72 14.48
CA VAL A 14 -7.87 1.91 13.69
C VAL A 14 -8.69 1.95 12.39
N THR A 15 -9.28 3.10 12.09
CA THR A 15 -9.94 3.40 10.81
C THR A 15 -8.93 3.95 9.80
N ASN A 16 -7.97 3.13 9.38
CA ASN A 16 -6.95 3.46 8.38
C ASN A 16 -6.42 2.18 7.70
N ALA A 17 -5.53 2.32 6.72
CA ALA A 17 -4.78 1.23 6.08
C ALA A 17 -3.30 1.61 5.96
N PHE A 18 -2.41 0.61 5.86
CA PHE A 18 -0.98 0.85 5.85
C PHE A 18 -0.19 -0.16 5.01
N TYR A 19 0.85 0.31 4.34
CA TYR A 19 1.89 -0.50 3.74
C TYR A 19 3.17 -0.47 4.57
N ASN A 20 3.73 -1.65 4.87
CA ASN A 20 5.02 -1.78 5.54
C ASN A 20 6.06 -2.37 4.59
N ARG A 21 7.01 -1.53 4.16
CA ARG A 21 8.08 -1.90 3.22
C ARG A 21 9.11 -2.89 3.77
N ILE A 22 9.31 -2.96 5.08
CA ILE A 22 10.29 -3.88 5.70
C ILE A 22 9.72 -5.30 5.74
N THR A 23 8.42 -5.44 5.97
CA THR A 23 7.73 -6.74 5.96
C THR A 23 7.12 -7.08 4.62
N ASN A 24 7.14 -6.14 3.67
CA ASN A 24 6.45 -6.17 2.39
C ASN A 24 5.00 -6.65 2.57
N SER A 25 4.22 -5.90 3.37
CA SER A 25 2.88 -6.31 3.80
C SER A 25 1.92 -5.14 3.85
N ILE A 26 0.68 -5.38 3.43
CA ILE A 26 -0.45 -4.47 3.58
C ILE A 26 -1.21 -4.84 4.84
N GLN A 27 -1.62 -3.84 5.61
CA GLN A 27 -2.38 -3.98 6.84
C GLN A 27 -3.74 -3.32 6.65
N LEU A 28 -4.79 -4.11 6.85
CA LEU A 28 -6.18 -3.66 6.81
C LEU A 28 -6.83 -3.98 8.17
N PRO A 29 -6.71 -3.07 9.16
CA PRO A 29 -7.40 -3.17 10.44
C PRO A 29 -8.91 -3.42 10.29
N ALA A 30 -9.51 -4.10 11.26
CA ALA A 30 -10.96 -4.30 11.27
C ALA A 30 -11.74 -2.98 11.29
N GLY A 31 -11.17 -1.93 11.91
CA GLY A 31 -11.77 -0.61 12.00
C GLY A 31 -12.08 0.05 10.65
N ILE A 32 -11.32 -0.22 9.58
CA ILE A 32 -11.63 0.31 8.24
C ILE A 32 -12.61 -0.58 7.44
N LEU A 33 -12.84 -1.83 7.84
CA LEU A 33 -13.67 -2.79 7.11
C LEU A 33 -15.16 -2.69 7.49
N GLN A 34 -15.70 -1.48 7.50
CA GLN A 34 -17.09 -1.20 7.88
C GLN A 34 -17.68 0.02 7.17
N GLY A 35 -19.01 0.15 7.24
CA GLY A 35 -19.75 1.33 6.79
C GLY A 35 -19.56 1.62 5.31
N ILE A 36 -19.15 2.86 4.98
CA ILE A 36 -18.98 3.27 3.59
C ILE A 36 -17.77 2.62 2.91
N PHE A 37 -16.83 2.07 3.67
CA PHE A 37 -15.62 1.47 3.12
C PHE A 37 -15.85 0.04 2.64
N PHE A 38 -16.52 -0.78 3.45
CA PHE A 38 -16.85 -2.16 3.11
C PHE A 38 -18.15 -2.62 3.77
N ASP A 39 -18.97 -3.30 2.98
CA ASP A 39 -20.13 -4.07 3.44
C ASP A 39 -20.33 -5.24 2.46
N ALA A 40 -20.56 -6.44 2.97
CA ALA A 40 -20.75 -7.63 2.15
C ALA A 40 -22.12 -7.67 1.45
N GLU A 41 -23.12 -6.94 1.96
CA GLU A 41 -24.50 -6.98 1.46
C GLU A 41 -24.80 -5.89 0.42
N ARG A 42 -23.86 -4.95 0.19
CA ARG A 42 -24.05 -3.86 -0.78
C ARG A 42 -23.46 -4.18 -2.17
N PRO A 43 -23.89 -3.46 -3.23
CA PRO A 43 -23.35 -3.67 -4.57
C PRO A 43 -21.82 -3.58 -4.64
N MET A 44 -21.20 -4.53 -5.32
CA MET A 44 -19.74 -4.67 -5.36
C MET A 44 -19.02 -3.41 -5.86
N TYR A 45 -19.61 -2.64 -6.78
CA TYR A 45 -18.98 -1.43 -7.30
C TYR A 45 -18.71 -0.38 -6.21
N LEU A 46 -19.51 -0.33 -5.13
CA LEU A 46 -19.26 0.54 -3.98
C LEU A 46 -18.04 0.05 -3.19
N ASN A 47 -17.89 -1.26 -3.02
CA ASN A 47 -16.71 -1.84 -2.38
C ASN A 47 -15.45 -1.61 -3.23
N TYR A 48 -15.53 -1.81 -4.55
CA TYR A 48 -14.39 -1.54 -5.44
C TYR A 48 -13.98 -0.06 -5.42
N GLY A 49 -14.95 0.86 -5.42
CA GLY A 49 -14.66 2.30 -5.36
C GLY A 49 -14.12 2.78 -4.01
N ALA A 50 -14.45 2.08 -2.91
CA ALA A 50 -14.01 2.43 -1.58
C ALA A 50 -12.83 1.56 -1.11
N ILE A 51 -13.08 0.43 -0.45
CA ILE A 51 -12.00 -0.42 0.07
C ILE A 51 -11.09 -0.97 -1.06
N GLY A 52 -11.62 -1.21 -2.25
CA GLY A 52 -10.83 -1.62 -3.41
C GLY A 52 -9.80 -0.57 -3.82
N PHE A 53 -10.19 0.70 -3.84
CA PHE A 53 -9.26 1.82 -4.06
C PHE A 53 -8.19 1.88 -2.96
N ILE A 54 -8.57 1.74 -1.69
CA ILE A 54 -7.62 1.76 -0.56
C ILE A 54 -6.62 0.60 -0.66
N ILE A 55 -7.07 -0.62 -0.98
CA ILE A 55 -6.18 -1.75 -1.21
C ILE A 55 -5.20 -1.45 -2.36
N GLY A 56 -5.69 -0.90 -3.47
CA GLY A 56 -4.84 -0.47 -4.58
C GLY A 56 -3.83 0.61 -4.21
N HIS A 57 -4.22 1.55 -3.34
CA HIS A 57 -3.35 2.57 -2.78
C HIS A 57 -2.20 1.96 -1.97
N GLU A 58 -2.50 1.05 -1.04
CA GLU A 58 -1.46 0.37 -0.24
C GLU A 58 -0.55 -0.54 -1.07
N ILE A 59 -1.07 -1.19 -2.12
CA ILE A 59 -0.22 -1.91 -3.09
C ILE A 59 0.75 -0.94 -3.78
N THR A 60 0.26 0.25 -4.15
CA THR A 60 1.06 1.26 -4.86
C THR A 60 2.21 1.79 -4.00
N HIS A 61 2.05 1.84 -2.67
CA HIS A 61 3.15 2.17 -1.75
C HIS A 61 4.35 1.21 -1.84
N GLY A 62 4.17 -0.03 -2.32
CA GLY A 62 5.29 -0.92 -2.64
C GLY A 62 6.16 -0.46 -3.80
N PHE A 63 5.65 0.45 -4.63
CA PHE A 63 6.29 0.89 -5.88
C PHE A 63 6.41 2.41 -5.99
N ASP A 64 6.03 3.16 -4.95
CA ASP A 64 6.23 4.61 -4.90
C ASP A 64 7.73 4.97 -4.84
N ASP A 65 8.05 6.25 -4.72
CA ASP A 65 9.43 6.74 -4.74
C ASP A 65 10.30 6.21 -3.58
N ALA A 66 9.67 5.76 -2.49
CA ALA A 66 10.32 5.14 -1.33
C ALA A 66 10.26 3.61 -1.38
N GLY A 67 9.09 3.03 -1.65
CA GLY A 67 8.83 1.59 -1.66
C GLY A 67 9.60 0.84 -2.73
N ARG A 68 9.73 1.43 -3.93
CA ARG A 68 10.50 0.82 -5.05
C ARG A 68 11.97 0.52 -4.72
N LYS A 69 12.52 1.09 -3.65
CA LYS A 69 13.91 0.87 -3.19
C LYS A 69 14.05 -0.38 -2.33
N PHE A 70 12.96 -1.10 -2.09
CA PHE A 70 12.89 -2.32 -1.29
C PHE A 70 12.55 -3.50 -2.20
N ASP A 71 13.28 -4.60 -2.05
CA ASP A 71 12.98 -5.84 -2.75
C ASP A 71 11.82 -6.61 -2.10
N ILE A 72 11.48 -7.78 -2.66
CA ILE A 72 10.36 -8.61 -2.21
C ILE A 72 10.46 -9.05 -0.75
N ASP A 73 11.68 -9.13 -0.21
CA ASP A 73 11.95 -9.55 1.17
C ASP A 73 11.98 -8.35 2.13
N GLY A 74 11.81 -7.12 1.61
CA GLY A 74 11.84 -5.89 2.37
C GLY A 74 13.25 -5.39 2.68
N ASN A 75 14.25 -5.82 1.90
CA ASN A 75 15.61 -5.29 2.01
C ASN A 75 15.77 -4.07 1.12
N MET A 76 16.45 -3.04 1.63
CA MET A 76 16.80 -1.88 0.81
C MET A 76 17.86 -2.28 -0.21
N ARG A 77 17.44 -2.38 -1.47
CA ARG A 77 18.29 -2.80 -2.59
C ARG A 77 17.75 -2.17 -3.87
N ASP A 78 18.64 -1.61 -4.70
CA ASP A 78 18.24 -1.22 -6.05
C ASP A 78 18.12 -2.48 -6.91
N TRP A 79 16.88 -2.92 -7.14
CA TRP A 79 16.54 -4.11 -7.91
C TRP A 79 16.00 -3.78 -9.30
N TRP A 80 15.89 -2.49 -9.65
CA TRP A 80 15.54 -2.04 -10.98
C TRP A 80 16.79 -1.78 -11.81
N ASP A 81 16.70 -2.05 -13.11
CA ASP A 81 17.71 -1.58 -14.03
C ASP A 81 17.69 -0.05 -14.12
N ARG A 82 18.83 0.53 -14.52
CA ARG A 82 19.01 1.98 -14.61
C ARG A 82 17.98 2.66 -15.52
N LYS A 83 17.56 2.02 -16.61
CA LYS A 83 16.60 2.59 -17.56
C LYS A 83 15.21 2.66 -16.94
N THR A 84 14.77 1.62 -16.23
CA THR A 84 13.50 1.61 -15.48
C THR A 84 13.48 2.69 -14.40
N ASN A 85 14.57 2.83 -13.64
CA ASN A 85 14.73 3.89 -12.65
C ASN A 85 14.56 5.31 -13.24
N LEU A 86 15.22 5.59 -14.36
CA LEU A 86 15.09 6.89 -15.04
C LEU A 86 13.68 7.14 -15.57
N ASN A 87 13.04 6.11 -16.13
CA ASN A 87 11.68 6.21 -16.65
C ASN A 87 10.65 6.46 -15.55
N PHE A 88 10.81 5.84 -14.38
CA PHE A 88 9.97 6.09 -13.22
C PHE A 88 10.06 7.56 -12.79
N LEU A 89 11.28 8.08 -12.60
CA LEU A 89 11.50 9.47 -12.20
C LEU A 89 10.91 10.44 -13.24
N LYS A 90 11.05 10.15 -14.54
CA LYS A 90 10.45 10.96 -15.60
C LYS A 90 8.92 11.03 -15.50
N ARG A 91 8.25 9.93 -15.14
CA ARG A 91 6.79 9.90 -14.94
C ARG A 91 6.38 10.61 -13.65
N ALA A 92 7.14 10.44 -12.58
CA ALA A 92 6.88 11.10 -11.29
C ALA A 92 6.88 12.63 -11.41
N ILE A 93 7.72 13.22 -12.27
CA ILE A 93 7.73 14.66 -12.56
C ILE A 93 6.36 15.18 -12.99
N CYS A 94 5.54 14.38 -13.69
CA CYS A 94 4.19 14.80 -14.08
C CYS A 94 3.30 15.03 -12.85
N MET A 95 3.35 14.14 -11.87
CA MET A 95 2.58 14.27 -10.62
C MET A 95 3.09 15.43 -9.77
N ILE A 96 4.42 15.60 -9.68
CA ILE A 96 5.06 16.73 -8.97
C ILE A 96 4.63 18.08 -9.56
N LYS A 97 4.37 18.16 -10.87
CA LYS A 97 3.91 19.40 -11.51
C LYS A 97 2.42 19.64 -11.35
N GLN A 98 1.64 18.59 -11.14
CA GLN A 98 0.19 18.66 -11.05
C GLN A 98 -0.30 19.16 -9.69
N TYR A 99 0.40 18.77 -8.61
CA TYR A 99 0.07 19.08 -7.22
C TYR A 99 1.08 20.05 -6.62
#